data_AF-A0A9W3B8Q0-F1
#
_entry.id   AF-A0A9W3B8Q0-F1
#
_cell.length_a   1.000
_cell.length_b   1.000
_cell.length_c   1.000
_cell.angle_alpha   90.00
_cell.angle_beta   90.00
_cell.angle_gamma   90.00
#
_symmetry.space_group_name_H-M   'P 1'
#
loop_
_entity.id
_entity.type
_entity.pdbx_description
1 polymer ?
#
loop_
_entity_poly.entity_id
_entity_poly.type
_entity_poly.pdbx_seq_one_letter_code
_entity_poly.pdbx_strand_id
1 'polypeptide(L)'
;MLCADVLRGLCIPQIALTGTSCGDGKVCINGQCVSDPYAPQIDENCAFGDRPSYSCSLFINDFMGNCYSTLGYRACCDTCNNVSRPVKGCEYGDRIIDCTKDHCLNSQVDCCGMCSYGTPFTPTYSTRRSTRLATTVNPLVLFTSIKDCKPGGQDLRPELCTNFSVCLIQPTQCCHYCSSYYTSETTSTTTTRPLIPSTSPKTKCEPGDPDLRPELCTNTSVCQTKSSLCCHYCSLHYNSATTSTTQLTSPNECVLGEPDLSPQLCTSRSICQTQPLMCCKYCSSRDNSASHLSLYTIWIYCFCIAFILYIKTNVY
;
A
#
# COMPACT_ATOMS: atom_id res chain seq x y z
N MET A 1 -19.62 -14.16 16.03
CA MET A 1 -20.22 -12.94 15.42
C MET A 1 -21.73 -13.10 15.42
N LEU A 2 -22.49 -12.01 15.51
CA LEU A 2 -23.94 -12.05 15.34
C LEU A 2 -24.29 -11.34 14.03
N CYS A 3 -25.00 -12.02 13.13
CA CYS A 3 -25.58 -11.39 11.95
C CYS A 3 -26.98 -10.91 12.32
N ALA A 4 -27.23 -9.61 12.22
CA ALA A 4 -28.54 -9.05 12.46
C ALA A 4 -29.43 -9.26 11.22
N ASP A 5 -30.50 -10.05 11.38
CA ASP A 5 -31.63 -10.09 10.45
C ASP A 5 -32.59 -8.95 10.82
N VAL A 6 -32.44 -7.82 10.12
CA VAL A 6 -33.21 -6.58 10.39
C VAL A 6 -34.71 -6.79 10.15
N LEU A 7 -35.08 -7.66 9.21
CA LEU A 7 -36.49 -7.93 8.90
C LEU A 7 -37.19 -8.70 10.02
N ARG A 8 -36.44 -9.60 10.68
CA ARG A 8 -36.98 -10.42 11.77
C ARG A 8 -36.67 -9.88 13.16
N GLY A 9 -35.81 -8.87 13.27
CA GLY A 9 -35.32 -8.35 14.54
C GLY A 9 -34.51 -9.39 15.33
N LEU A 10 -33.87 -10.36 14.64
CA LEU A 10 -33.14 -11.47 15.26
C LEU A 10 -31.65 -11.37 14.98
N CYS A 11 -30.84 -11.71 15.98
CA CYS A 11 -29.40 -11.86 15.82
C CYS A 11 -29.07 -13.36 15.69
N ILE A 12 -28.56 -13.78 14.53
CA ILE A 12 -28.20 -15.17 14.26
C ILE A 12 -26.69 -15.35 14.54
N PRO A 13 -26.29 -16.27 15.43
CA PRO A 13 -24.88 -16.55 15.67
C PRO A 13 -24.25 -17.16 14.43
N GLN A 14 -23.15 -16.56 14.01
CA GLN A 14 -22.29 -17.04 12.93
C GLN A 14 -20.85 -17.10 13.44
N ILE A 15 -20.15 -18.17 13.06
CA ILE A 15 -18.72 -18.30 13.32
C ILE A 15 -18.01 -17.44 12.27
N ALA A 16 -17.27 -16.43 12.72
CA ALA A 16 -16.45 -15.64 11.81
C ALA A 16 -15.32 -16.51 11.25
N LEU A 17 -14.95 -16.27 10.00
CA LEU A 17 -13.83 -16.96 9.37
C LEU A 17 -12.52 -16.66 10.11
N THR A 18 -11.59 -17.61 10.08
CA THR A 18 -10.25 -17.38 10.63
C THR A 18 -9.59 -16.19 9.93
N GLY A 19 -9.02 -15.27 10.73
CA GLY A 19 -8.41 -14.03 10.24
C GLY A 19 -9.36 -12.82 10.20
N THR A 20 -10.67 -13.00 10.41
CA THR A 20 -11.60 -11.86 10.53
C THR A 20 -11.21 -11.00 11.74
N SER A 21 -11.06 -9.68 11.54
CA SER A 21 -10.79 -8.76 12.65
C SER A 21 -11.94 -8.76 13.64
N CYS A 22 -11.63 -8.81 14.94
CA CYS A 22 -12.64 -8.90 16.00
C CYS A 22 -12.40 -7.92 17.15
N GLY A 23 -11.42 -7.02 17.01
CA GLY A 23 -11.07 -5.97 17.94
C GLY A 23 -9.69 -5.39 17.62
N ASP A 24 -9.27 -4.37 18.36
CA ASP A 24 -7.96 -3.76 18.14
C ASP A 24 -6.83 -4.77 18.38
N GLY A 25 -6.06 -5.07 17.32
CA GLY A 25 -4.99 -6.06 17.38
C GLY A 25 -5.47 -7.48 17.67
N LYS A 26 -6.71 -7.82 17.29
CA LYS A 26 -7.31 -9.15 17.46
C LYS A 26 -7.95 -9.68 16.19
N VAL A 27 -7.81 -10.98 15.98
CA VAL A 27 -8.46 -11.72 14.88
C VAL A 27 -9.16 -12.97 15.42
N CYS A 28 -10.16 -13.43 14.68
CA CYS A 28 -10.82 -14.69 14.95
C CYS A 28 -9.92 -15.87 14.54
N ILE A 29 -9.68 -16.82 15.44
CA ILE A 29 -9.01 -18.10 15.15
C ILE A 29 -9.84 -19.20 15.81
N ASN A 30 -10.33 -20.16 15.02
CA ASN A 30 -11.20 -21.25 15.49
C ASN A 30 -12.42 -20.77 16.31
N GLY A 31 -13.02 -19.66 15.90
CA GLY A 31 -14.18 -19.07 16.56
C GLY A 31 -13.88 -18.26 17.84
N GLN A 32 -12.62 -18.12 18.25
CA GLN A 32 -12.20 -17.30 19.38
C GLN A 32 -11.54 -16.00 18.89
N CYS A 33 -11.85 -14.88 19.54
CA CYS A 33 -11.19 -13.61 19.28
C CYS A 33 -9.89 -13.53 20.08
N VAL A 34 -8.75 -13.68 19.40
CA VAL A 34 -7.43 -13.76 20.03
C VAL A 34 -6.54 -12.60 19.59
N SER A 35 -5.67 -12.14 20.47
CA SER A 35 -4.66 -11.14 20.11
C SER A 35 -3.61 -11.76 19.20
N ASP A 36 -3.36 -11.11 18.07
CA ASP A 36 -2.37 -11.55 17.09
C ASP A 36 -1.49 -10.33 16.71
N PRO A 37 -0.15 -10.46 16.73
CA PRO A 37 0.74 -9.33 16.41
C PRO A 37 0.63 -8.83 14.96
N TYR A 38 0.02 -9.62 14.08
CA TYR A 38 -0.26 -9.28 12.68
C TYR A 38 -1.71 -8.84 12.45
N ALA A 39 -2.57 -8.89 13.48
CA ALA A 39 -3.92 -8.38 13.38
C ALA A 39 -3.91 -6.87 13.06
N PRO A 40 -4.84 -6.39 12.23
CA PRO A 40 -4.99 -4.96 11.99
C PRO A 40 -5.35 -4.25 13.29
N GLN A 41 -4.76 -3.08 13.50
CA GLN A 41 -5.25 -2.16 14.53
C GLN A 41 -6.47 -1.47 13.97
N ILE A 42 -7.61 -1.69 14.61
CA ILE A 42 -8.90 -1.13 14.21
C ILE A 42 -9.47 -0.39 15.41
N ASP A 43 -10.14 0.73 15.16
CA ASP A 43 -10.97 1.32 16.19
C ASP A 43 -12.09 0.32 16.52
N GLU A 44 -12.21 -0.08 17.79
CA GLU A 44 -13.25 -1.00 18.25
C GLU A 44 -14.65 -0.46 17.96
N ASN A 45 -14.81 0.87 17.88
CA ASN A 45 -16.07 1.51 17.50
C ASN A 45 -16.35 1.43 15.99
N CYS A 46 -15.35 1.05 15.19
CA CYS A 46 -15.40 1.00 13.74
C CYS A 46 -14.99 -0.36 13.15
N ALA A 47 -15.12 -1.45 13.92
CA ALA A 47 -14.64 -2.77 13.49
C ALA A 47 -15.26 -3.28 12.18
N PHE A 48 -16.44 -2.78 11.80
CA PHE A 48 -17.20 -3.18 10.61
C PHE A 48 -17.30 -2.08 9.56
N GLY A 49 -16.66 -0.93 9.78
CA GLY A 49 -16.74 0.21 8.90
C GLY A 49 -18.10 0.92 8.85
N ASP A 50 -18.38 1.52 7.70
CA ASP A 50 -19.61 2.30 7.47
C ASP A 50 -20.87 1.43 7.41
N ARG A 51 -21.99 1.96 7.91
CA ARG A 51 -23.30 1.29 7.82
C ARG A 51 -23.84 1.33 6.39
N PRO A 52 -24.23 0.19 5.80
CA PRO A 52 -24.61 0.10 4.38
C PRO A 52 -25.90 0.85 4.04
N SER A 53 -26.77 1.13 5.01
CA SER A 53 -28.03 1.87 4.80
C SER A 53 -27.85 3.39 4.82
N TYR A 54 -26.64 3.89 5.09
CA TYR A 54 -26.36 5.31 5.23
C TYR A 54 -25.42 5.75 4.10
N SER A 55 -25.78 6.83 3.39
CA SER A 55 -24.89 7.42 2.38
C SER A 55 -23.82 8.26 3.09
N CYS A 56 -22.85 7.58 3.69
CA CYS A 56 -21.83 8.21 4.52
C CYS A 56 -20.99 9.24 3.74
N SER A 57 -20.69 8.98 2.47
CA SER A 57 -19.97 9.93 1.64
C SER A 57 -20.74 11.24 1.47
N LEU A 58 -22.03 11.19 1.13
CA LEU A 58 -22.86 12.41 1.01
C LEU A 58 -23.00 13.12 2.35
N PHE A 59 -23.34 12.36 3.40
CA PHE A 59 -23.59 12.90 4.74
C PHE A 59 -22.36 13.60 5.36
N ILE A 60 -21.17 13.06 5.15
CA ILE A 60 -19.91 13.66 5.63
C ILE A 60 -19.41 14.76 4.70
N ASN A 61 -19.66 14.67 3.39
CA ASN A 61 -19.32 15.74 2.44
C ASN A 61 -20.18 17.00 2.64
N ASP A 62 -21.45 16.84 3.03
CA ASP A 62 -22.32 17.98 3.36
C ASP A 62 -21.79 18.75 4.58
N PHE A 63 -21.33 18.02 5.60
CA PHE A 63 -20.69 18.63 6.77
C PHE A 63 -19.77 17.65 7.51
N MET A 64 -18.46 17.89 7.45
CA MET A 64 -17.46 17.00 8.08
C MET A 64 -17.58 16.95 9.60
N GLY A 65 -18.09 18.02 10.23
CA GLY A 65 -18.32 18.06 11.68
C GLY A 65 -19.33 17.03 12.18
N ASN A 66 -20.10 16.40 11.29
CA ASN A 66 -20.94 15.24 11.63
C ASN A 66 -20.13 14.07 12.23
N CYS A 67 -18.83 13.98 11.95
CA CYS A 67 -17.94 12.99 12.55
C CYS A 67 -17.68 13.19 14.05
N TYR A 68 -17.94 14.39 14.61
CA TYR A 68 -17.89 14.60 16.07
C TYR A 68 -19.14 14.09 16.78
N SER A 69 -20.25 13.87 16.07
CA SER A 69 -21.46 13.29 16.65
C SER A 69 -21.28 11.79 16.85
N THR A 70 -21.63 11.29 18.04
CA THR A 70 -21.60 9.84 18.35
C THR A 70 -22.41 9.01 17.35
N LEU A 71 -23.55 9.54 16.86
CA LEU A 71 -24.37 8.85 15.87
C LEU A 71 -23.75 8.91 14.47
N GLY A 72 -23.23 10.07 14.07
CA GLY A 72 -22.57 10.27 12.78
C GLY A 72 -21.33 9.40 12.66
N TYR A 73 -20.45 9.44 13.66
CA TYR A 73 -19.26 8.59 13.72
C TYR A 73 -19.64 7.11 13.70
N ARG A 74 -20.54 6.64 14.58
CA ARG A 74 -20.91 5.21 14.63
C ARG A 74 -21.55 4.71 13.33
N ALA A 75 -22.22 5.57 12.57
CA ALA A 75 -22.79 5.21 11.28
C ALA A 75 -21.76 5.24 10.15
N CYS A 76 -20.79 6.14 10.22
CA CYS A 76 -19.89 6.50 9.13
C CYS A 76 -18.42 6.56 9.53
N CYS A 77 -17.98 5.65 10.39
CA CYS A 77 -16.68 5.74 11.03
C CYS A 77 -15.52 5.53 10.05
N ASP A 78 -15.66 4.68 9.03
CA ASP A 78 -14.61 4.46 8.02
C ASP A 78 -14.46 5.73 7.17
N THR A 79 -15.58 6.30 6.72
CA THR A 79 -15.57 7.57 6.00
C THR A 79 -14.95 8.69 6.87
N CYS A 80 -15.34 8.78 8.14
CA CYS A 80 -14.78 9.76 9.08
C CYS A 80 -13.27 9.58 9.27
N ASN A 81 -12.80 8.35 9.46
CA ASN A 81 -11.37 8.04 9.61
C ASN A 81 -10.58 8.42 8.35
N ASN A 82 -11.14 8.21 7.15
CA ASN A 82 -10.52 8.56 5.88
C ASN A 82 -10.37 10.08 5.67
N VAL A 83 -11.26 10.88 6.24
CA VAL A 83 -11.20 12.35 6.14
C VAL A 83 -10.54 13.01 7.35
N SER A 84 -10.11 12.21 8.34
CA SER A 84 -9.49 12.70 9.55
C SER A 84 -8.13 13.37 9.27
N ARG A 85 -7.81 14.37 10.09
CA ARG A 85 -6.58 15.16 10.04
C ARG A 85 -5.82 14.98 11.35
N PRO A 86 -4.48 15.08 11.32
CA PRO A 86 -3.62 14.94 12.49
C PRO A 86 -3.63 16.20 13.39
N VAL A 87 -4.81 16.74 13.74
CA VAL A 87 -4.96 17.92 14.59
C VAL A 87 -5.88 17.60 15.76
N LYS A 88 -5.35 17.63 16.98
CA LYS A 88 -6.07 17.12 18.16
C LYS A 88 -7.20 18.07 18.52
N GLY A 89 -8.41 17.54 18.66
CA GLY A 89 -9.64 18.31 18.86
C GLY A 89 -10.17 18.98 17.60
N CYS A 90 -9.48 18.84 16.47
CA CYS A 90 -9.87 19.34 15.15
C CYS A 90 -9.74 18.27 14.06
N GLU A 91 -9.94 17.01 14.43
CA GLU A 91 -9.69 15.85 13.58
C GLU A 91 -10.49 15.91 12.28
N TYR A 92 -11.68 16.50 12.29
CA TYR A 92 -12.57 16.56 11.14
C TYR A 92 -12.81 17.99 10.64
N GLY A 93 -12.00 18.96 11.09
CA GLY A 93 -12.24 20.38 10.85
C GLY A 93 -13.28 20.97 11.80
N ASP A 94 -14.06 21.94 11.30
CA ASP A 94 -15.06 22.67 12.08
C ASP A 94 -16.17 21.75 12.63
N ARG A 95 -16.57 21.99 13.88
CA ARG A 95 -17.61 21.26 14.62
C ARG A 95 -19.01 21.83 14.41
N ILE A 96 -19.11 23.09 14.02
CA ILE A 96 -20.37 23.77 13.67
C ILE A 96 -20.33 24.29 12.22
N ILE A 97 -21.50 24.51 11.65
CA ILE A 97 -21.68 25.09 10.32
C ILE A 97 -21.47 26.62 10.40
N ASP A 98 -21.12 27.24 9.28
CA ASP A 98 -21.00 28.71 9.15
C ASP A 98 -19.91 29.38 10.00
N CYS A 99 -18.82 28.67 10.24
CA CYS A 99 -17.64 29.26 10.85
C CYS A 99 -17.06 30.41 10.00
N THR A 100 -16.93 31.58 10.63
CA THR A 100 -16.30 32.78 10.05
C THR A 100 -15.09 33.20 10.88
N LYS A 101 -14.28 34.15 10.39
CA LYS A 101 -13.08 34.62 11.10
C LYS A 101 -13.39 35.24 12.47
N ASP A 102 -14.57 35.84 12.64
CA ASP A 102 -14.96 36.47 13.91
C ASP A 102 -15.17 35.43 15.02
N HIS A 103 -15.50 34.19 14.65
CA HIS A 103 -15.66 33.08 15.59
C HIS A 103 -14.33 32.63 16.21
N CYS A 104 -13.18 33.02 15.67
CA CYS A 104 -11.88 32.62 16.21
C CYS A 104 -11.57 33.22 17.58
N LEU A 105 -12.27 34.28 18.00
CA LEU A 105 -12.08 34.89 19.32
C LEU A 105 -12.86 34.16 20.42
N ASN A 106 -14.04 33.64 20.11
CA ASN A 106 -14.99 33.13 21.11
C ASN A 106 -15.32 31.63 20.95
N SER A 107 -15.12 31.06 19.76
CA SER A 107 -15.52 29.70 19.38
C SER A 107 -14.40 28.95 18.67
N GLN A 108 -13.14 29.21 19.05
CA GLN A 108 -11.96 28.61 18.40
C GLN A 108 -11.96 27.07 18.38
N VAL A 109 -12.59 26.43 19.37
CA VAL A 109 -12.69 24.96 19.47
C VAL A 109 -13.69 24.42 18.45
N ASP A 110 -14.80 25.12 18.24
CA ASP A 110 -15.85 24.71 17.32
C ASP A 110 -15.55 25.11 15.88
N CYS A 111 -14.80 26.19 15.67
CA CYS A 111 -14.37 26.68 14.36
C CYS A 111 -12.88 26.45 14.09
N CYS A 112 -12.37 25.31 14.56
CA CYS A 112 -10.94 25.05 14.57
C CYS A 112 -10.33 24.89 13.16
N GLY A 113 -11.10 24.41 12.18
CA GLY A 113 -10.67 24.29 10.79
C GLY A 113 -10.52 25.66 10.14
N MET A 114 -11.52 26.52 10.28
CA MET A 114 -11.50 27.90 9.78
C MET A 114 -10.41 28.74 10.46
N CYS A 115 -10.24 28.58 11.77
CA CYS A 115 -9.26 29.32 12.55
C CYS A 115 -7.85 28.73 12.49
N SER A 116 -7.66 27.58 11.83
CA SER A 116 -6.42 26.79 11.90
C SER A 116 -5.96 26.55 13.35
N TYR A 117 -6.92 26.38 14.26
CA TYR A 117 -6.68 26.17 15.68
C TYR A 117 -6.47 24.67 15.95
N GLY A 118 -5.53 24.38 16.84
CA GLY A 118 -5.22 23.02 17.27
C GLY A 118 -3.72 22.74 17.23
N THR A 119 -3.31 21.72 17.97
CA THR A 119 -1.93 21.25 17.94
C THR A 119 -1.86 20.11 16.91
N PRO A 120 -1.04 20.25 15.84
CA PRO A 120 -0.67 19.10 15.04
C PRO A 120 -0.14 18.04 15.99
N PHE A 121 -0.78 16.89 16.02
CA PHE A 121 -0.19 15.73 16.64
C PHE A 121 0.34 14.90 15.50
N THR A 122 1.59 14.46 15.57
CA THR A 122 1.94 13.28 14.79
C THR A 122 0.97 12.22 15.29
N PRO A 123 0.09 11.65 14.44
CA PRO A 123 -0.65 10.48 14.86
C PRO A 123 0.42 9.59 15.42
N THR A 124 0.33 9.31 16.70
CA THR A 124 0.78 8.02 17.14
C THR A 124 -0.22 7.11 16.42
N TYR A 125 -0.02 6.89 15.11
CA TYR A 125 -0.11 5.55 14.56
C TYR A 125 0.66 4.80 15.60
N SER A 126 -0.08 4.27 16.59
CA SER A 126 0.44 3.54 17.74
C SER A 126 1.56 2.78 17.12
N THR A 127 2.80 3.17 17.42
CA THR A 127 3.94 2.72 16.61
C THR A 127 3.79 1.24 16.71
N ARG A 128 3.38 0.68 15.57
CA ARG A 128 2.64 -0.57 15.44
C ARG A 128 3.13 -1.44 16.55
N ARG A 129 2.29 -1.97 17.43
CA ARG A 129 2.73 -3.01 18.35
C ARG A 129 3.09 -4.28 17.55
N SER A 130 3.87 -4.17 16.47
CA SER A 130 5.16 -4.83 16.41
C SER A 130 5.78 -4.73 17.80
N THR A 131 5.39 -5.70 18.61
CA THR A 131 6.25 -6.32 19.58
C THR A 131 7.49 -6.78 18.80
N ARG A 132 8.35 -5.84 18.38
CA ARG A 132 9.75 -6.00 18.74
C ARG A 132 9.69 -6.02 20.24
N LEU A 133 9.66 -7.25 20.77
CA LEU A 133 10.12 -7.56 22.10
C LEU A 133 11.27 -6.58 22.35
N ALA A 134 11.07 -5.61 23.24
CA ALA A 134 12.13 -4.69 23.59
C ALA A 134 13.12 -5.51 24.42
N THR A 135 13.95 -6.28 23.73
CA THR A 135 15.21 -6.78 24.26
C THR A 135 16.12 -5.58 24.35
N THR A 136 16.19 -5.02 25.54
CA THR A 136 17.21 -4.06 25.94
C THR A 136 18.58 -4.74 25.89
N VAL A 137 19.22 -4.91 24.72
CA VAL A 137 20.66 -5.19 24.64
C VAL A 137 21.25 -4.80 23.27
N ASN A 138 22.38 -4.08 23.32
CA ASN A 138 23.52 -4.00 22.39
C ASN A 138 23.34 -4.26 20.87
N PRO A 139 23.99 -3.44 20.01
CA PRO A 139 23.98 -3.63 18.57
C PRO A 139 24.97 -4.75 18.19
N LEU A 140 24.48 -5.98 18.11
CA LEU A 140 24.90 -7.06 17.19
C LEU A 140 24.09 -8.32 17.53
N VAL A 141 22.86 -8.44 17.04
CA VAL A 141 22.18 -9.74 17.01
C VAL A 141 22.45 -10.36 15.65
N LEU A 142 23.54 -11.12 15.59
CA LEU A 142 23.70 -12.22 14.65
C LEU A 142 22.45 -13.11 14.80
N PHE A 143 21.73 -13.37 13.70
CA PHE A 143 20.60 -14.31 13.69
C PHE A 143 21.01 -15.57 14.47
N THR A 144 20.27 -15.86 15.54
CA THR A 144 20.47 -17.09 16.30
C THR A 144 20.38 -18.24 15.33
N SER A 145 21.52 -18.93 15.20
CA SER A 145 21.77 -20.13 14.44
C SER A 145 20.56 -21.08 14.47
N ILE A 146 20.34 -21.79 13.36
CA ILE A 146 19.39 -22.90 13.10
C ILE A 146 19.51 -24.07 14.11
N LYS A 147 20.12 -23.88 15.28
CA LYS A 147 20.44 -24.89 16.30
C LYS A 147 19.24 -25.57 16.94
N ASP A 148 18.02 -25.05 16.76
CA ASP A 148 16.82 -25.65 17.34
C ASP A 148 16.07 -26.61 16.40
N CYS A 149 16.37 -26.61 15.10
CA CYS A 149 15.91 -27.67 14.21
C CYS A 149 16.89 -28.84 14.30
N LYS A 150 16.59 -29.84 15.14
CA LYS A 150 17.32 -31.12 15.08
C LYS A 150 17.07 -31.76 13.70
N PRO A 151 18.10 -32.28 13.01
CA PRO A 151 17.90 -33.09 11.82
C PRO A 151 16.88 -34.18 12.09
N GLY A 152 15.81 -34.22 11.28
CA GLY A 152 14.66 -35.12 11.48
C GLY A 152 13.46 -34.54 12.23
N GLY A 153 13.45 -33.25 12.60
CA GLY A 153 12.26 -32.57 13.13
C GLY A 153 11.15 -32.44 12.08
N GLN A 154 9.89 -32.69 12.46
CA GLN A 154 8.75 -32.68 11.55
C GLN A 154 8.36 -31.25 11.13
N ASP A 155 8.00 -31.06 9.86
CA ASP A 155 7.49 -29.77 9.36
C ASP A 155 6.11 -29.48 9.96
N LEU A 156 5.96 -28.29 10.56
CA LEU A 156 4.68 -27.87 11.16
C LEU A 156 3.65 -27.50 10.09
N ARG A 157 4.10 -27.05 8.91
CA ARG A 157 3.26 -26.69 7.76
C ARG A 157 3.89 -27.12 6.43
N PRO A 158 3.89 -28.42 6.10
CA PRO A 158 4.53 -28.96 4.90
C PRO A 158 4.06 -28.28 3.60
N GLU A 159 2.81 -27.81 3.56
CA GLU A 159 2.23 -27.13 2.40
C GLU A 159 2.90 -25.79 2.05
N LEU A 160 3.57 -25.16 3.01
CA LEU A 160 4.32 -23.91 2.80
C LEU A 160 5.78 -24.18 2.40
N CYS A 161 6.29 -25.39 2.62
CA CYS A 161 7.70 -25.74 2.45
C CYS A 161 8.03 -26.13 1.00
N THR A 162 7.69 -25.26 0.04
CA THR A 162 7.92 -25.50 -1.40
C THR A 162 9.02 -24.63 -2.00
N ASN A 163 9.46 -23.58 -1.29
CA ASN A 163 10.46 -22.63 -1.77
C ASN A 163 11.56 -22.40 -0.72
N PHE A 164 12.81 -22.35 -1.16
CA PHE A 164 13.98 -22.08 -0.32
C PHE A 164 13.90 -20.77 0.47
N SER A 165 13.21 -19.75 -0.05
CA SER A 165 13.00 -18.48 0.66
C SER A 165 12.33 -18.66 2.02
N VAL A 166 11.54 -19.72 2.21
CA VAL A 166 10.89 -20.05 3.48
C VAL A 166 11.92 -20.41 4.55
N CYS A 167 13.06 -21.00 4.17
CA CYS A 167 14.16 -21.30 5.10
C CYS A 167 14.90 -20.06 5.59
N LEU A 168 14.88 -18.98 4.81
CA LEU A 168 15.48 -17.70 5.20
C LEU A 168 14.57 -16.90 6.12
N ILE A 169 13.25 -17.01 5.93
CA ILE A 169 12.27 -16.16 6.61
C ILE A 169 11.66 -16.87 7.83
N GLN A 170 11.41 -18.18 7.75
CA GLN A 170 10.68 -18.97 8.76
C GLN A 170 11.22 -20.41 8.89
N PRO A 171 12.51 -20.61 9.21
CA PRO A 171 13.14 -21.94 9.23
C PRO A 171 12.49 -22.93 10.20
N THR A 172 11.83 -22.45 11.27
CA THR A 172 11.17 -23.31 12.27
C THR A 172 9.86 -23.93 11.79
N GLN A 173 9.21 -23.38 10.75
CA GLN A 173 7.97 -23.93 10.21
C GLN A 173 8.22 -25.11 9.25
N CYS A 174 9.45 -25.18 8.71
CA CYS A 174 9.89 -26.11 7.68
C CYS A 174 11.23 -26.77 8.06
N CYS A 175 11.38 -27.21 9.31
CA CYS A 175 12.65 -27.73 9.82
C CYS A 175 13.21 -28.89 8.98
N HIS A 176 12.38 -29.85 8.56
CA HIS A 176 12.82 -30.98 7.75
C HIS A 176 13.27 -30.52 6.36
N TYR A 177 12.42 -29.75 5.68
CA TYR A 177 12.71 -29.18 4.37
C TYR A 177 13.99 -28.33 4.38
N CYS A 178 14.15 -27.43 5.35
CA CYS A 178 15.32 -26.57 5.42
C CYS A 178 16.60 -27.33 5.81
N SER A 179 16.50 -28.32 6.70
CA SER A 179 17.65 -29.12 7.09
C SER A 179 18.27 -29.88 5.92
N SER A 180 17.45 -30.41 5.00
CA SER A 180 17.92 -31.19 3.86
C SER A 180 18.72 -30.35 2.85
N TYR A 181 18.32 -29.09 2.65
CA TYR A 181 19.06 -28.14 1.80
C TYR A 181 20.42 -27.78 2.40
N TYR A 182 20.51 -27.46 3.69
CA TYR A 182 21.78 -27.07 4.31
C TYR A 182 22.80 -28.21 4.41
N THR A 183 22.35 -29.47 4.51
CA THR A 183 23.26 -30.63 4.49
C THR A 183 23.80 -30.95 3.10
N SER A 184 23.15 -30.53 2.02
CA SER A 184 23.52 -30.93 0.66
C SER A 184 24.61 -30.06 0.02
N GLU A 185 24.81 -28.82 0.51
CA GLU A 185 25.72 -27.85 -0.12
C GLU A 185 27.02 -27.58 0.67
N THR A 186 27.14 -28.07 1.91
CA THR A 186 28.27 -27.70 2.78
C THR A 186 29.32 -28.81 2.89
N THR A 187 29.91 -29.20 1.75
CA THR A 187 31.27 -29.77 1.73
C THR A 187 32.20 -28.73 1.12
N SER A 188 32.40 -27.61 1.82
CA SER A 188 33.38 -26.60 1.44
C SER A 188 34.21 -26.20 2.66
N THR A 189 35.48 -26.57 2.56
CA THR A 189 36.67 -26.22 3.34
C THR A 189 36.51 -25.08 4.36
N THR A 190 36.51 -25.44 5.63
CA THR A 190 36.70 -24.54 6.76
C THR A 190 38.16 -24.07 6.80
N THR A 191 38.48 -23.00 6.07
CA THR A 191 39.76 -22.28 6.23
C THR A 191 39.58 -21.18 7.27
N THR A 192 40.19 -21.40 8.44
CA THR A 192 40.37 -20.41 9.50
C THR A 192 41.08 -19.17 8.95
N ARG A 193 40.37 -18.04 8.81
CA ARG A 193 40.98 -16.77 8.41
C ARG A 193 41.23 -15.87 9.65
N PRO A 194 42.46 -15.33 9.83
CA PRO A 194 42.80 -14.43 10.92
C PRO A 194 42.13 -13.06 10.79
N LEU A 195 41.88 -12.43 11.94
CA LEU A 195 41.58 -11.00 12.10
C LEU A 195 42.69 -10.17 11.44
N ILE A 196 42.35 -9.41 10.38
CA ILE A 196 43.22 -8.39 9.78
C ILE A 196 42.63 -7.00 10.09
N PRO A 197 43.46 -5.99 10.44
CA PRO A 197 43.01 -4.65 10.78
C PRO A 197 42.42 -3.91 9.59
N SER A 198 41.49 -3.01 9.90
CA SER A 198 40.91 -2.03 8.97
C SER A 198 42.03 -1.26 8.26
N THR A 199 42.24 -1.57 6.98
CA THR A 199 43.01 -0.75 6.05
C THR A 199 42.05 -0.09 5.07
N SER A 200 42.26 1.21 4.90
CA SER A 200 41.82 2.18 3.89
C SER A 200 40.62 1.85 2.97
N PRO A 201 39.69 2.80 2.75
CA PRO A 201 38.51 2.57 1.92
C PRO A 201 38.91 2.16 0.49
N LYS A 202 38.50 0.95 0.08
CA LYS A 202 38.55 0.54 -1.32
C LYS A 202 37.68 1.52 -2.13
N THR A 203 38.30 2.22 -3.07
CA THR A 203 37.66 3.23 -3.92
C THR A 203 36.97 2.65 -5.16
N LYS A 204 37.04 1.33 -5.38
CA LYS A 204 36.39 0.64 -6.50
C LYS A 204 35.70 -0.61 -6.02
N CYS A 205 34.45 -0.79 -6.44
CA CYS A 205 33.67 -2.01 -6.25
C CYS A 205 34.15 -3.09 -7.22
N GLU A 206 34.30 -4.32 -6.74
CA GLU A 206 34.46 -5.51 -7.58
C GLU A 206 33.09 -6.21 -7.75
N PRO A 207 32.86 -6.90 -8.88
CA PRO A 207 31.64 -7.68 -9.08
C PRO A 207 31.46 -8.71 -7.96
N GLY A 208 30.34 -8.61 -7.23
CA GLY A 208 30.05 -9.45 -6.06
C GLY A 208 30.22 -8.75 -4.70
N ASP A 209 30.72 -7.51 -4.67
CA ASP A 209 30.79 -6.73 -3.43
C ASP A 209 29.38 -6.36 -2.92
N PRO A 210 29.07 -6.60 -1.63
CA PRO A 210 27.77 -6.29 -1.05
C PRO A 210 27.56 -4.78 -0.85
N ASP A 211 26.30 -4.34 -0.88
CA ASP A 211 25.94 -2.94 -0.60
C ASP A 211 26.18 -2.60 0.87
N LEU A 212 27.00 -1.59 1.12
CA LEU A 212 27.31 -1.12 2.48
C LEU A 212 26.14 -0.35 3.11
N ARG A 213 25.30 0.30 2.29
CA ARG A 213 24.10 1.03 2.74
C ARG A 213 22.90 0.83 1.79
N PRO A 214 22.27 -0.36 1.80
CA PRO A 214 21.18 -0.70 0.87
C PRO A 214 20.02 0.31 0.89
N GLU A 215 19.77 0.96 2.03
CA GLU A 215 18.72 1.96 2.20
C GLU A 215 18.90 3.22 1.35
N LEU A 216 20.12 3.52 0.92
CA LEU A 216 20.43 4.64 0.03
C LEU A 216 20.40 4.24 -1.45
N CYS A 217 20.37 2.94 -1.76
CA CYS A 217 20.51 2.39 -3.11
C CYS A 217 19.15 2.24 -3.81
N THR A 218 18.35 3.32 -3.83
CA THR A 218 17.00 3.32 -4.43
C THR A 218 16.92 4.08 -5.75
N ASN A 219 17.96 4.83 -6.12
CA ASN A 219 18.00 5.66 -7.31
C ASN A 219 19.33 5.53 -8.04
N THR A 220 19.29 5.41 -9.37
CA THR A 220 20.46 5.25 -10.25
C THR A 220 21.46 6.41 -10.15
N SER A 221 21.05 7.61 -9.73
CA SER A 221 21.95 8.76 -9.47
C SER A 221 22.96 8.49 -8.35
N VAL A 222 22.67 7.58 -7.43
CA VAL A 222 23.59 7.17 -6.36
C VAL A 222 24.81 6.44 -6.93
N CYS A 223 24.66 5.78 -8.08
CA CYS A 223 25.77 5.14 -8.78
C CYS A 223 26.78 6.12 -9.38
N GLN A 224 26.37 7.37 -9.62
CA GLN A 224 27.27 8.40 -10.14
C GLN A 224 28.05 9.10 -9.02
N THR A 225 27.43 9.25 -7.85
CA THR A 225 27.97 10.08 -6.76
C THR A 225 28.56 9.28 -5.61
N LYS A 226 28.06 8.07 -5.35
CA LYS A 226 28.39 7.23 -4.18
C LYS A 226 28.39 5.73 -4.51
N SER A 227 28.95 5.34 -5.65
CA SER A 227 28.98 3.95 -6.11
C SER A 227 29.56 2.96 -5.09
N SER A 228 30.55 3.37 -4.30
CA SER A 228 31.18 2.53 -3.27
C SER A 228 30.26 2.13 -2.12
N LEU A 229 29.12 2.80 -1.95
CA LEU A 229 28.11 2.43 -0.94
C LEU A 229 27.06 1.44 -1.46
N CYS A 230 26.96 1.30 -2.79
CA CYS A 230 25.89 0.59 -3.50
C CYS A 230 26.45 -0.29 -4.64
N CYS A 231 27.51 -1.05 -4.36
CA CYS A 231 28.24 -1.83 -5.35
C CYS A 231 27.37 -2.84 -6.12
N HIS A 232 26.53 -3.59 -5.41
CA HIS A 232 25.68 -4.62 -6.00
C HIS A 232 24.53 -4.00 -6.80
N TYR A 233 23.84 -3.01 -6.22
CA TYR A 233 22.79 -2.25 -6.92
C TYR A 233 23.29 -1.60 -8.21
N CYS A 234 24.44 -0.94 -8.16
CA CYS A 234 25.00 -0.25 -9.32
C CYS A 234 25.52 -1.21 -10.39
N SER A 235 26.06 -2.37 -9.99
CA SER A 235 26.46 -3.41 -10.96
C SER A 235 25.27 -3.95 -11.76
N LEU A 236 24.09 -4.08 -11.13
CA LEU A 236 22.88 -4.58 -11.77
C LEU A 236 22.21 -3.54 -12.67
N HIS A 237 22.15 -2.27 -12.23
CA HIS A 237 21.31 -1.26 -12.88
C HIS A 237 22.07 -0.27 -13.76
N TYR A 238 23.36 -0.04 -13.52
CA TYR A 238 24.12 1.00 -14.24
C TYR A 238 24.65 0.51 -15.60
N ASN A 239 25.04 -0.77 -15.69
CA ASN A 239 25.57 -1.36 -16.93
C ASN A 239 24.51 -1.54 -18.04
N SER A 240 23.22 -1.54 -17.69
CA SER A 240 22.13 -1.59 -18.68
C SER A 240 21.87 -0.25 -19.36
N ALA A 241 22.31 0.87 -18.78
CA ALA A 241 22.03 2.20 -19.31
C ALA A 241 23.10 2.72 -20.29
N THR A 242 24.32 2.18 -20.27
CA THR A 242 25.45 2.74 -21.04
C THR A 242 25.59 2.17 -22.46
N THR A 243 24.85 1.12 -22.81
CA THR A 243 24.94 0.47 -24.14
C THR A 243 23.91 0.99 -25.16
N SER A 244 23.05 1.93 -24.79
CA SER A 244 22.07 2.55 -25.68
C SER A 244 22.28 4.06 -25.80
N THR A 245 23.43 4.45 -26.37
CA THR A 245 23.62 5.81 -26.91
C THR A 245 23.83 5.72 -28.41
N THR A 246 22.82 5.26 -29.12
CA THR A 246 22.61 5.63 -30.52
C THR A 246 21.63 6.81 -30.51
N GLN A 247 22.02 7.90 -31.17
CA GLN A 247 21.27 9.16 -31.25
C GLN A 247 19.76 8.95 -31.36
N LEU A 248 19.00 9.39 -30.35
CA LEU A 248 17.55 9.53 -30.46
C LEU A 248 17.14 10.98 -30.20
N THR A 249 16.62 11.58 -31.27
CA THR A 249 15.79 12.78 -31.33
C THR A 249 14.57 12.66 -30.40
N SER A 250 14.32 13.73 -29.62
CA SER A 250 13.07 14.08 -28.91
C SER A 250 12.51 13.08 -27.86
N PRO A 251 12.45 13.41 -26.55
CA PRO A 251 12.15 12.43 -25.48
C PRO A 251 10.66 12.08 -25.25
N ASN A 252 9.74 12.40 -26.15
CA ASN A 252 8.31 12.44 -25.81
C ASN A 252 7.38 11.49 -26.58
N GLU A 253 7.89 10.53 -27.37
CA GLU A 253 7.00 9.65 -28.15
C GLU A 253 7.24 8.17 -27.83
N CYS A 254 6.16 7.49 -27.38
CA CYS A 254 6.10 6.05 -27.29
C CYS A 254 6.24 5.44 -28.70
N VAL A 255 7.19 4.54 -28.90
CA VAL A 255 7.30 3.81 -30.16
C VAL A 255 6.23 2.73 -30.22
N LEU A 256 5.47 2.70 -31.31
CA LEU A 256 4.37 1.76 -31.52
C LEU A 256 4.92 0.32 -31.45
N GLY A 257 4.54 -0.44 -30.41
CA GLY A 257 4.95 -1.83 -30.21
C GLY A 257 5.75 -2.10 -28.94
N GLU A 258 6.15 -1.08 -28.18
CA GLU A 258 6.82 -1.30 -26.89
C GLU A 258 5.86 -1.85 -25.82
N PRO A 259 6.30 -2.83 -25.01
CA PRO A 259 5.50 -3.37 -23.91
C PRO A 259 5.39 -2.38 -22.74
N ASP A 260 4.25 -2.43 -22.03
CA ASP A 260 4.06 -1.59 -20.83
C ASP A 260 5.04 -2.01 -19.73
N LEU A 261 5.74 -1.02 -19.15
CA LEU A 261 6.68 -1.23 -18.04
C LEU A 261 5.96 -1.67 -16.75
N SER A 262 4.71 -1.25 -16.56
CA SER A 262 3.88 -1.67 -15.42
C SER A 262 2.39 -1.80 -15.79
N PRO A 263 2.00 -2.92 -16.45
CA PRO A 263 0.65 -3.10 -16.98
C PRO A 263 -0.46 -2.99 -15.91
N GLN A 264 -0.13 -3.33 -14.66
CA GLN A 264 -1.09 -3.34 -13.55
C GLN A 264 -1.49 -1.93 -13.11
N LEU A 265 -0.64 -0.94 -13.36
CA LEU A 265 -0.93 0.45 -13.05
C LEU A 265 -1.78 1.10 -14.14
N CYS A 266 -1.75 0.58 -15.38
CA CYS A 266 -2.42 1.15 -16.56
C CYS A 266 -3.94 0.90 -16.58
N THR A 267 -4.67 1.32 -15.54
CA THR A 267 -6.12 1.10 -15.41
C THR A 267 -6.96 2.35 -15.70
N SER A 268 -6.35 3.54 -15.63
CA SER A 268 -7.05 4.83 -15.80
C SER A 268 -6.51 5.65 -16.97
N ARG A 269 -7.39 6.43 -17.60
CA ARG A 269 -7.05 7.36 -18.69
C ARG A 269 -6.13 8.49 -18.25
N SER A 270 -6.22 8.91 -16.99
CA SER A 270 -5.37 9.98 -16.43
C SER A 270 -3.87 9.64 -16.46
N ILE A 271 -3.54 8.35 -16.52
CA ILE A 271 -2.16 7.87 -16.54
C ILE A 271 -1.50 8.19 -17.89
N CYS A 272 -2.27 8.19 -18.98
CA CYS A 272 -1.76 8.59 -20.29
C CYS A 272 -1.41 10.08 -20.37
N GLN A 273 -2.01 10.92 -19.53
CA GLN A 273 -1.72 12.35 -19.49
C GLN A 273 -0.52 12.69 -18.61
N THR A 274 -0.29 11.89 -17.57
CA THR A 274 0.72 12.19 -16.54
C THR A 274 1.99 11.36 -16.70
N GLN A 275 1.89 10.14 -17.20
CA GLN A 275 2.99 9.17 -17.31
C GLN A 275 2.84 8.27 -18.56
N PRO A 276 2.83 8.83 -19.78
CA PRO A 276 2.56 8.06 -21.01
C PRO A 276 3.56 6.92 -21.25
N LEU A 277 4.83 7.11 -20.85
CA LEU A 277 5.91 6.14 -21.05
C LEU A 277 5.76 4.85 -20.21
N MET A 278 5.01 4.89 -19.11
CA MET A 278 4.78 3.72 -18.25
C MET A 278 3.74 2.75 -18.85
N CYS A 279 2.91 3.25 -19.78
CA CYS A 279 1.71 2.60 -20.28
C CYS A 279 1.54 2.79 -21.80
N CYS A 280 2.63 2.72 -22.57
CA CYS A 280 2.64 3.03 -24.00
C CYS A 280 1.62 2.22 -24.82
N LYS A 281 1.48 0.91 -24.57
CA LYS A 281 0.54 0.04 -25.29
C LYS A 281 -0.91 0.36 -24.92
N TYR A 282 -1.17 0.58 -23.63
CA TYR A 282 -2.48 0.98 -23.12
C TYR A 282 -2.94 2.32 -23.70
N CYS A 283 -2.06 3.33 -23.70
CA CYS A 283 -2.39 4.67 -24.19
C CYS A 283 -2.55 4.70 -25.71
N SER A 284 -1.66 4.01 -26.45
CA SER A 284 -1.77 3.90 -27.92
C SER A 284 -3.04 3.17 -28.37
N SER A 285 -3.43 2.09 -27.67
CA SER A 285 -4.68 1.37 -27.98
C SER A 285 -5.92 2.23 -27.72
N ARG A 286 -5.87 3.14 -26.77
CA ARG A 286 -7.04 3.94 -26.35
C ARG A 286 -7.20 5.21 -27.17
N ASP A 287 -6.12 5.86 -27.59
CA ASP A 287 -6.19 7.02 -28.48
C ASP A 287 -6.69 6.65 -29.87
N ASN A 288 -6.37 5.44 -30.35
CA ASN A 288 -6.94 4.89 -31.59
C ASN A 288 -8.44 4.57 -31.49
N SER A 289 -8.99 4.44 -30.28
CA SER A 289 -10.44 4.24 -30.07
C SER A 289 -11.22 5.56 -29.95
N ALA A 290 -10.54 6.68 -29.66
CA ALA A 290 -11.17 8.00 -29.53
C ALA A 290 -11.39 8.70 -30.89
N SER A 291 -10.70 8.29 -31.95
CA SER A 291 -10.97 8.73 -33.33
C SER A 291 -12.16 8.01 -33.97
N HIS A 292 -12.71 6.98 -33.33
CA HIS A 292 -14.06 6.50 -33.60
C HIS A 292 -15.08 7.33 -32.80
N LEU A 293 -15.23 8.61 -33.14
CA LEU A 293 -16.55 9.25 -32.99
C LEU A 293 -17.47 8.38 -33.84
N SER A 294 -18.15 7.43 -33.19
CA SER A 294 -18.87 6.36 -33.87
C SER A 294 -19.74 7.00 -34.94
N LEU A 295 -19.54 6.62 -36.21
CA LEU A 295 -20.40 7.04 -37.31
C LEU A 295 -21.88 6.86 -36.93
N TYR A 296 -22.17 5.91 -36.05
CA TYR A 296 -23.45 5.69 -35.40
C TYR A 296 -23.99 6.90 -34.60
N THR A 297 -23.15 7.58 -33.81
CA THR A 297 -23.55 8.77 -33.03
C THR A 297 -23.85 9.94 -33.94
N ILE A 298 -23.06 10.13 -35.01
CA ILE A 298 -23.33 11.15 -36.05
C ILE A 298 -24.63 10.81 -36.78
N TRP A 299 -24.86 9.52 -37.10
CA TRP A 299 -26.07 9.07 -37.79
C TRP A 299 -27.33 9.27 -36.95
N ILE A 300 -27.29 8.94 -35.65
CA ILE A 300 -28.40 9.21 -34.72
C ILE A 300 -28.70 10.70 -34.63
N TYR A 301 -27.67 11.55 -34.52
CA TYR A 301 -27.87 12.99 -34.42
C TYR A 301 -28.51 13.57 -35.70
N CYS A 302 -28.05 13.13 -36.87
CA CYS A 302 -28.66 13.49 -38.16
C CYS A 302 -30.12 13.01 -38.27
N PHE A 303 -30.41 11.80 -37.80
CA PHE A 303 -31.77 11.23 -37.83
C PHE A 303 -32.72 12.01 -36.91
N CYS A 304 -32.27 12.37 -35.71
CA CYS A 304 -33.05 13.19 -34.77
C CYS A 304 -33.36 14.58 -35.34
N ILE A 305 -32.38 15.24 -35.98
CA ILE A 305 -32.62 16.56 -36.60
C ILE A 305 -33.62 16.44 -37.75
N ALA A 306 -33.47 15.43 -38.62
CA ALA A 306 -34.40 15.21 -39.72
C ALA A 306 -35.83 14.93 -39.23
N PHE A 307 -35.98 14.14 -38.16
CA PHE A 307 -37.27 13.84 -37.55
C PHE A 307 -37.94 15.07 -36.93
N ILE A 308 -37.18 15.92 -36.23
CA ILE A 308 -37.68 17.18 -35.67
C ILE A 308 -38.15 18.13 -36.78
N LEU A 309 -37.40 18.21 -37.88
CA LEU A 309 -37.79 19.04 -39.03
C LEU A 309 -39.04 18.49 -39.71
N TYR A 310 -39.17 17.17 -39.86
CA TYR A 310 -40.35 16.53 -40.44
C TYR A 310 -41.63 16.78 -39.63
N ILE A 311 -41.54 16.73 -38.29
CA ILE A 311 -42.69 17.05 -37.42
C ILE A 311 -43.10 18.50 -37.60
N LYS A 312 -42.13 19.44 -37.68
CA LYS A 312 -42.46 20.86 -37.86
C LYS A 312 -43.16 21.16 -39.19
N THR A 313 -42.86 20.45 -40.26
CA THR A 313 -43.46 20.70 -41.58
C THR A 313 -44.86 20.12 -41.76
N ASN A 314 -45.27 19.13 -40.97
CA ASN A 314 -46.58 18.48 -41.11
C ASN A 314 -47.65 19.01 -40.13
N VAL A 315 -47.27 19.93 -39.23
CA VAL A 315 -48.16 20.49 -38.19
C VAL A 315 -48.66 21.89 -38.56
N TYR A 316 -48.33 22.40 -39.76
CA TYR A 316 -48.80 23.68 -40.29
C TYR A 316 -49.58 23.51 -41.59
#